data_AF-I4HEV0-F1
#
_entry.id   AF-I4HEV0-F1
#
_cell.length_a   1.000
_cell.length_b   1.000
_cell.length_c   1.000
_cell.angle_alpha   90.00
_cell.angle_beta   90.00
_cell.angle_gamma   90.00
#
_symmetry.space_group_name_H-M   'P 1'
#
loop_
_entity.id
_entity.type
_entity.pdbx_description
1 polymer ?
#
loop_
_entity_poly.entity_id
_entity_poly.type
_entity_poly.pdbx_seq_one_letter_code
_entity_poly.pdbx_strand_id
1 'polypeptide(L)'
;MLQMAITELTEWNKITRYATSVYKIRFPSKSFVQDIIQPLVKVGLIATEKTTSGRGAKPNLVKLTEKSQLELLSRLLQSISDITEISQTELNRSFEDVVNDLDNPDKHIKGKALELLAIWMIRLTSLRFTKWRKRDYETGQGEVDVLAASDRFVYHRWQIQCKNTKRVDVEVLAKEVGMTFVTGSDVVMIVTTGEFTRDAFQYAYRMMEVSRYYMVLIQKEDIDAIKQDRTNIIKILDRRARRVFAKKELGLTDDTIDEIEIEDNSLAESLEVSGEE
;
A
#
# COMPACT_ATOMS: atom_id res chain seq x y z
N MET A 1 9.46 2.12 -9.67
CA MET A 1 10.80 2.09 -9.03
C MET A 1 10.91 3.04 -7.85
N LEU A 2 10.71 4.36 -8.01
CA LEU A 2 10.80 5.34 -6.90
C LEU A 2 9.87 5.01 -5.72
N GLN A 3 8.62 4.67 -5.98
CA GLN A 3 7.66 4.27 -4.95
C GLN A 3 8.06 3.01 -4.18
N MET A 4 8.71 2.07 -4.85
CA MET A 4 9.18 0.82 -4.25
C MET A 4 10.57 0.96 -3.62
N ALA A 5 11.21 2.14 -3.74
CA ALA A 5 12.60 2.40 -3.36
C ALA A 5 13.58 1.30 -3.79
N ILE A 6 13.61 1.01 -5.10
CA ILE A 6 14.53 0.02 -5.70
C ILE A 6 15.94 0.61 -5.77
N THR A 7 16.67 0.60 -4.66
CA THR A 7 18.09 1.01 -4.58
C THR A 7 19.04 -0.15 -4.85
N GLU A 8 18.59 -1.38 -4.61
CA GLU A 8 19.31 -2.61 -4.92
C GLU A 8 18.90 -3.21 -6.25
N LEU A 9 19.79 -4.02 -6.83
CA LEU A 9 19.55 -4.71 -8.10
C LEU A 9 18.33 -5.63 -8.00
N THR A 10 17.29 -5.30 -8.76
CA THR A 10 16.00 -6.01 -8.75
C THR A 10 15.58 -6.37 -10.17
N GLU A 11 14.98 -7.54 -10.36
CA GLU A 11 14.46 -7.96 -11.65
C GLU A 11 13.37 -7.01 -12.16
N TRP A 12 13.51 -6.56 -13.41
CA TRP A 12 12.53 -5.63 -14.00
C TRP A 12 11.11 -6.21 -14.08
N ASN A 13 10.97 -7.54 -14.15
CA ASN A 13 9.68 -8.24 -14.16
C ASN A 13 8.88 -8.01 -12.87
N LYS A 14 9.56 -7.91 -11.71
CA LYS A 14 8.89 -7.62 -10.43
C LYS A 14 8.34 -6.20 -10.43
N ILE A 15 9.09 -5.26 -10.99
CA ILE A 15 8.68 -3.85 -11.11
C ILE A 15 7.50 -3.69 -12.06
N THR A 16 7.51 -4.38 -13.21
CA THR A 16 6.41 -4.32 -14.18
C THR A 16 5.16 -5.01 -13.68
N ARG A 17 5.27 -6.14 -12.96
CA ARG A 17 4.12 -6.78 -12.29
C ARG A 17 3.48 -5.84 -11.27
N TYR A 18 4.29 -5.23 -10.39
CA TYR A 18 3.82 -4.21 -9.45
C TYR A 18 3.12 -3.05 -10.19
N ALA A 19 3.79 -2.47 -11.18
CA ALA A 19 3.26 -1.30 -11.88
C ALA A 19 2.00 -1.64 -12.69
N THR A 20 1.90 -2.84 -13.27
CA THR A 20 0.68 -3.31 -13.92
C THR A 20 -0.45 -3.46 -12.92
N SER A 21 -0.18 -4.02 -11.74
CA SER A 21 -1.22 -4.22 -10.72
C SER A 21 -1.73 -2.89 -10.15
N VAL A 22 -0.84 -1.97 -9.80
CA VAL A 22 -1.20 -0.65 -9.25
C VAL A 22 -1.79 0.26 -10.33
N TYR A 23 -1.11 0.36 -11.47
CA TYR A 23 -1.43 1.37 -12.47
C TYR A 23 -2.36 0.89 -13.58
N LYS A 24 -2.60 -0.42 -13.68
CA LYS A 24 -3.37 -1.04 -14.78
C LYS A 24 -2.84 -0.66 -16.17
N ILE A 25 -1.54 -0.39 -16.26
CA ILE A 25 -0.81 -0.12 -17.51
C ILE A 25 -0.24 -1.41 -18.07
N ARG A 26 -0.24 -1.57 -19.39
CA ARG A 26 0.41 -2.70 -20.07
C ARG A 26 1.80 -2.29 -20.54
N PHE A 27 2.79 -3.11 -20.24
CA PHE A 27 4.15 -2.94 -20.73
C PHE A 27 4.41 -3.85 -21.93
N PRO A 28 5.19 -3.40 -22.93
CA PRO A 28 5.52 -4.23 -24.07
C PRO A 28 6.57 -5.29 -23.68
N SER A 29 6.18 -6.54 -23.49
CA SER A 29 7.09 -7.59 -22.98
C SER A 29 8.32 -7.84 -23.85
N LYS A 30 8.17 -7.83 -25.18
CA LYS A 30 9.25 -8.12 -26.14
C LYS A 30 10.27 -6.99 -26.28
N SER A 31 9.82 -5.73 -26.21
CA SER A 31 10.67 -4.55 -26.43
C SER A 31 10.93 -3.74 -25.17
N PHE A 32 10.47 -4.20 -23.98
CA PHE A 32 10.59 -3.49 -22.71
C PHE A 32 12.01 -2.96 -22.43
N VAL A 33 13.02 -3.80 -22.69
CA VAL A 33 14.42 -3.41 -22.47
C VAL A 33 14.83 -2.27 -23.40
N GLN A 34 14.47 -2.35 -24.69
CA GLN A 34 14.84 -1.37 -25.70
C GLN A 34 14.06 -0.06 -25.53
N ASP A 35 12.76 -0.15 -25.25
CA ASP A 35 11.87 1.01 -25.25
C ASP A 35 11.80 1.72 -23.90
N ILE A 36 12.08 1.02 -22.80
CA ILE A 36 11.94 1.55 -21.43
C ILE A 36 13.28 1.56 -20.71
N ILE A 37 13.96 0.41 -20.57
CA ILE A 37 15.18 0.32 -19.76
C ILE A 37 16.32 1.12 -20.38
N GLN A 38 16.63 0.93 -21.67
CA GLN A 38 17.75 1.61 -22.33
C GLN A 38 17.62 3.14 -22.31
N PRO A 39 16.44 3.75 -22.62
CA PRO A 39 16.27 5.19 -22.48
C PRO A 39 16.52 5.69 -21.06
N LEU A 40 16.00 5.01 -20.04
CA LEU A 40 16.19 5.38 -18.63
C LEU A 40 17.65 5.26 -18.18
N VAL A 41 18.39 4.26 -18.68
CA VAL A 41 19.84 4.13 -18.47
C VAL A 41 20.59 5.26 -19.16
N LYS A 42 20.23 5.58 -20.42
CA LYS A 42 20.87 6.63 -21.22
C LYS A 42 20.79 8.01 -20.55
N VAL A 43 19.67 8.32 -19.89
CA VAL A 43 19.52 9.58 -19.13
C VAL A 43 20.11 9.51 -17.71
N GLY A 44 20.65 8.37 -17.31
CA GLY A 44 21.32 8.14 -16.03
C GLY A 44 20.36 7.97 -14.84
N LEU A 45 19.08 7.67 -15.08
CA LEU A 45 18.09 7.52 -14.01
C LEU A 45 18.12 6.11 -13.39
N ILE A 46 18.46 5.09 -14.17
CA ILE A 46 18.60 3.72 -13.66
C ILE A 46 19.93 3.13 -14.10
N ALA A 47 20.46 2.21 -13.31
CA ALA A 47 21.54 1.32 -13.69
C ALA A 47 20.97 -0.07 -13.99
N THR A 48 21.63 -0.82 -14.87
CA THR A 48 21.21 -2.18 -15.23
C THR A 48 22.39 -3.13 -15.31
N GLU A 49 22.16 -4.37 -14.89
CA GLU A 49 23.10 -5.47 -15.00
C GLU A 49 22.43 -6.65 -15.72
N LYS A 50 23.16 -7.27 -16.65
CA LYS A 50 22.69 -8.47 -17.33
C LYS A 50 22.96 -9.67 -16.44
N THR A 51 21.96 -10.50 -16.23
CA THR A 51 22.07 -11.72 -15.41
C THR A 51 22.79 -12.86 -16.15
N THR A 52 22.78 -12.87 -17.48
CA THR A 52 23.52 -13.84 -18.33
C THR A 52 23.78 -13.28 -19.74
N SER A 53 24.79 -13.83 -20.44
CA SER A 53 25.09 -13.57 -21.85
C SER A 53 24.54 -14.67 -22.76
N GLY A 54 23.50 -14.39 -23.56
CA GLY A 54 22.93 -15.34 -24.55
C GLY A 54 21.50 -15.01 -24.99
N ARG A 55 21.01 -15.69 -26.05
CA ARG A 55 19.57 -15.69 -26.43
C ARG A 55 18.83 -16.59 -25.43
N GLY A 56 17.93 -16.00 -24.64
CA GLY A 56 17.21 -16.68 -23.53
C GLY A 56 17.55 -16.15 -22.12
N ALA A 57 18.26 -15.02 -22.03
CA ALA A 57 18.73 -14.48 -20.76
C ALA A 57 17.60 -14.13 -19.78
N LYS A 58 17.82 -14.45 -18.49
CA LYS A 58 17.03 -14.00 -17.34
C LYS A 58 16.82 -12.47 -17.39
N PRO A 59 15.72 -11.94 -16.81
CA PRO A 59 15.45 -10.52 -16.84
C PRO A 59 16.64 -9.70 -16.32
N ASN A 60 16.93 -8.59 -17.00
CA ASN A 60 17.95 -7.64 -16.53
C ASN A 60 17.61 -7.18 -15.10
N LEU A 61 18.64 -7.08 -14.28
CA LEU A 61 18.50 -6.41 -12.99
C LEU A 61 18.58 -4.92 -13.22
N VAL A 62 17.77 -4.17 -12.47
CA VAL A 62 17.72 -2.71 -12.52
C VAL A 62 17.71 -2.13 -11.13
N LYS A 63 18.32 -0.96 -10.98
CA LYS A 63 18.26 -0.15 -9.75
C LYS A 63 18.21 1.33 -10.05
N LEU A 64 17.65 2.11 -9.14
CA LEU A 64 17.72 3.58 -9.19
C LEU A 64 19.16 4.04 -8.98
N THR A 65 19.58 5.05 -9.73
CA THR A 65 20.86 5.74 -9.49
C THR A 65 20.71 6.80 -8.40
N GLU A 66 21.83 7.28 -7.87
CA GLU A 66 21.86 8.46 -6.99
C GLU A 66 21.22 9.68 -7.66
N LYS A 67 21.43 9.85 -8.97
CA LYS A 67 20.79 10.90 -9.76
C LYS A 67 19.27 10.84 -9.66
N SER A 68 18.66 9.66 -9.79
CA SER A 68 17.21 9.51 -9.60
C SER A 68 16.76 9.86 -8.18
N GLN A 69 17.52 9.47 -7.17
CA GLN A 69 17.20 9.79 -5.78
C GLN A 69 17.27 11.31 -5.54
N LEU A 70 18.33 11.97 -6.02
CA LEU A 70 18.54 13.39 -5.82
C LEU A 70 17.64 14.27 -6.68
N GLU A 71 17.33 13.90 -7.93
CA GLU A 71 16.58 14.76 -8.84
C GLU A 71 15.08 14.50 -8.83
N LEU A 72 14.66 13.23 -8.67
CA LEU A 72 13.25 12.83 -8.76
C LEU A 72 12.65 12.61 -7.38
N LEU A 73 13.31 11.85 -6.50
CA LEU A 73 12.76 11.57 -5.17
C LEU A 73 12.72 12.86 -4.34
N SER A 74 13.77 13.68 -4.32
CA SER A 74 13.78 14.94 -3.55
C SER A 74 12.61 15.87 -3.92
N ARG A 75 12.31 16.04 -5.21
CA ARG A 75 11.19 16.88 -5.68
C ARG A 75 9.84 16.30 -5.27
N LEU A 76 9.70 14.98 -5.35
CA LEU A 76 8.50 14.28 -4.88
C LEU A 76 8.33 14.46 -3.37
N LEU A 77 9.39 14.26 -2.59
CA LEU A 77 9.37 14.41 -1.13
C LEU A 77 9.14 15.85 -0.71
N GLN A 78 9.73 16.84 -1.38
CA GLN A 78 9.43 18.26 -1.17
C GLN A 78 7.95 18.53 -1.39
N SER A 79 7.38 18.07 -2.51
CA SER A 79 5.96 18.26 -2.81
C SER A 79 5.06 17.62 -1.75
N ILE A 80 5.43 16.44 -1.24
CA ILE A 80 4.69 15.79 -0.14
C ILE A 80 4.88 16.55 1.18
N SER A 81 6.10 17.02 1.47
CA SER A 81 6.44 17.77 2.68
C SER A 81 5.65 19.07 2.76
N ASP A 82 5.55 19.80 1.64
CA ASP A 82 4.79 21.05 1.54
C ASP A 82 3.29 20.84 1.78
N ILE A 83 2.76 19.67 1.41
CA ILE A 83 1.34 19.32 1.57
C ILE A 83 1.04 18.74 2.96
N THR A 84 1.99 18.01 3.55
CA THR A 84 1.76 17.19 4.75
C THR A 84 2.38 17.79 6.02
N GLU A 85 3.19 18.85 5.94
CA GLU A 85 3.97 19.41 7.05
C GLU A 85 4.94 18.40 7.72
N ILE A 86 5.10 17.21 7.14
CA ILE A 86 6.09 16.22 7.56
C ILE A 86 7.43 16.63 6.94
N SER A 87 8.49 16.64 7.74
CA SER A 87 9.81 17.00 7.24
C SER A 87 10.27 16.02 6.15
N GLN A 88 11.03 16.52 5.18
CA GLN A 88 11.63 15.66 4.17
C GLN A 88 12.51 14.58 4.80
N THR A 89 13.17 14.88 5.92
CA THR A 89 13.97 13.91 6.67
C THR A 89 13.13 12.70 7.10
N GLU A 90 11.93 12.95 7.66
CA GLU A 90 11.00 11.90 8.06
C GLU A 90 10.44 11.14 6.84
N LEU A 91 10.10 11.84 5.76
CA LEU A 91 9.57 11.22 4.54
C LEU A 91 10.64 10.42 3.75
N ASN A 92 11.91 10.75 3.93
CA ASN A 92 13.05 10.09 3.29
C ASN A 92 13.55 8.87 4.07
N ARG A 93 12.98 8.58 5.25
CA ARG A 93 13.32 7.37 6.01
C ARG A 93 13.10 6.12 5.15
N SER A 94 14.06 5.20 5.20
CA SER A 94 13.95 3.95 4.46
C SER A 94 12.79 3.11 5.00
N PHE A 95 12.24 2.24 4.16
CA PHE A 95 11.17 1.33 4.59
C PHE A 95 11.66 0.45 5.74
N GLU A 96 12.90 -0.04 5.66
CA GLU A 96 13.58 -0.82 6.70
C GLU A 96 13.62 -0.07 8.03
N ASP A 97 14.08 1.18 8.04
CA ASP A 97 14.19 1.98 9.27
C ASP A 97 12.82 2.20 9.90
N VAL A 98 11.80 2.50 9.08
CA VAL A 98 10.42 2.68 9.55
C VAL A 98 9.89 1.39 10.16
N VAL A 99 10.12 0.25 9.49
CA VAL A 99 9.68 -1.06 9.96
C VAL A 99 10.37 -1.47 11.26
N ASN A 100 11.67 -1.23 11.38
CA ASN A 100 12.44 -1.55 12.59
C ASN A 100 11.95 -0.76 13.80
N ASP A 101 11.55 0.49 13.61
CA ASP A 101 11.05 1.34 14.70
C ASP A 101 9.63 0.97 15.19
N LEU A 102 8.88 0.12 14.47
CA LEU A 102 7.55 -0.32 14.93
C LEU A 102 7.61 -1.08 16.26
N ASP A 103 8.74 -1.76 16.51
CA ASP A 103 9.00 -2.56 17.70
C ASP A 103 9.79 -1.79 18.78
N ASN A 104 10.04 -0.48 18.57
CA ASN A 104 10.78 0.35 19.51
C ASN A 104 10.09 0.41 20.89
N PRO A 105 10.82 0.36 22.02
CA PRO A 105 10.20 0.46 23.34
C PRO A 105 9.53 1.81 23.61
N ASP A 106 10.01 2.89 22.98
CA ASP A 106 9.43 4.23 23.12
C ASP A 106 8.11 4.34 22.33
N LYS A 107 7.03 4.67 23.05
CA LYS A 107 5.68 4.82 22.49
C LYS A 107 5.59 5.89 21.39
N HIS A 108 6.32 6.99 21.54
CA HIS A 108 6.31 8.07 20.57
C HIS A 108 7.02 7.62 19.28
N ILE A 109 8.18 6.98 19.40
CA ILE A 109 8.96 6.50 18.24
C ILE A 109 8.16 5.45 17.45
N LYS A 110 7.64 4.43 18.12
CA LYS A 110 6.86 3.38 17.44
C LYS A 110 5.50 3.85 16.92
N GLY A 111 4.92 4.87 17.54
CA GLY A 111 3.71 5.53 17.05
C GLY A 111 4.00 6.26 15.74
N LYS A 112 5.09 7.04 15.71
CA LYS A 112 5.54 7.74 14.51
C LYS A 112 5.92 6.80 13.38
N ALA A 113 6.59 5.70 13.70
CA ALA A 113 6.90 4.65 12.74
C ALA A 113 5.64 4.06 12.06
N LEU A 114 4.56 3.87 12.82
CA LEU A 114 3.30 3.37 12.28
C LEU A 114 2.63 4.38 11.31
N GLU A 115 2.70 5.68 11.62
CA GLU A 115 2.25 6.75 10.71
C GLU A 115 3.09 6.75 9.41
N LEU A 116 4.41 6.66 9.52
CA LEU A 116 5.31 6.60 8.37
C LEU A 116 5.08 5.35 7.54
N LEU A 117 4.72 4.22 8.17
CA LEU A 117 4.33 3.01 7.45
C LEU A 117 3.04 3.23 6.65
N ALA A 118 2.04 3.92 7.19
CA ALA A 118 0.84 4.27 6.43
C ALA A 118 1.17 5.15 5.22
N ILE A 119 2.14 6.07 5.36
CA ILE A 119 2.65 6.87 4.24
C ILE A 119 3.29 5.98 3.17
N TRP A 120 4.07 4.98 3.58
CA TRP A 120 4.60 3.96 2.67
C TRP A 120 3.50 3.18 1.96
N MET A 121 2.43 2.78 2.65
CA MET A 121 1.28 2.10 2.03
C MET A 121 0.59 2.96 0.97
N ILE A 122 0.42 4.27 1.21
CA ILE A 122 -0.10 5.21 0.21
C ILE A 122 0.82 5.26 -1.00
N ARG A 123 2.14 5.35 -0.80
CA ARG A 123 3.13 5.36 -1.90
C ARG A 123 3.15 4.07 -2.71
N LEU A 124 2.92 2.93 -2.05
CA LEU A 124 2.90 1.60 -2.67
C LEU A 124 1.58 1.29 -3.39
N THR A 125 0.58 2.16 -3.24
CA THR A 125 -0.71 2.05 -3.90
C THR A 125 -0.89 3.21 -4.89
N SER A 126 -1.98 3.21 -5.66
CA SER A 126 -2.29 4.31 -6.61
C SER A 126 -2.92 5.52 -5.90
N LEU A 127 -2.63 5.71 -4.62
CA LEU A 127 -3.16 6.79 -3.80
C LEU A 127 -2.20 7.98 -3.83
N ARG A 128 -2.78 9.18 -3.77
CA ARG A 128 -2.07 10.46 -3.68
C ARG A 128 -2.37 11.10 -2.33
N PHE A 129 -1.37 11.69 -1.71
CA PHE A 129 -1.57 12.50 -0.50
C PHE A 129 -2.46 13.70 -0.80
N THR A 130 -3.37 14.02 0.13
CA THR A 130 -4.26 15.17 -0.03
C THR A 130 -4.13 16.19 1.09
N LYS A 131 -4.14 15.76 2.37
CA LYS A 131 -3.96 16.62 3.55
C LYS A 131 -3.44 15.83 4.74
N TRP A 132 -2.79 16.52 5.68
CA TRP A 132 -2.36 15.99 6.98
C TRP A 132 -3.18 16.62 8.11
N ARG A 133 -3.43 15.84 9.18
CA ARG A 133 -3.88 16.27 10.52
C ARG A 133 -4.92 17.40 10.56
N LYS A 134 -6.21 17.07 10.62
CA LYS A 134 -7.22 18.01 11.13
C LYS A 134 -7.25 17.91 12.67
N ARG A 135 -6.56 18.83 13.36
CA ARG A 135 -6.94 19.21 14.72
C ARG A 135 -7.57 20.58 14.62
N ASP A 136 -8.89 20.63 14.61
CA ASP A 136 -9.57 21.91 14.67
C ASP A 136 -10.77 21.80 15.60
N TYR A 137 -11.11 22.91 16.26
CA TYR A 137 -12.17 22.99 17.28
C TYR A 137 -13.55 22.50 16.76
N GLU A 138 -13.72 22.46 15.43
CA GLU A 138 -14.90 21.95 14.73
C GLU A 138 -14.94 20.41 14.55
N THR A 139 -13.90 19.65 14.90
CA THR A 139 -13.80 18.18 14.67
C THR A 139 -14.30 17.30 15.81
N GLY A 140 -14.96 17.85 16.84
CA GLY A 140 -15.53 17.06 17.92
C GLY A 140 -14.53 16.20 18.72
N GLN A 141 -13.24 16.57 18.74
CA GLN A 141 -12.12 15.83 19.37
C GLN A 141 -11.73 14.49 18.71
N GLY A 142 -12.14 14.23 17.47
CA GLY A 142 -11.61 13.12 16.68
C GLY A 142 -10.22 13.40 16.13
N GLU A 143 -9.33 12.41 16.21
CA GLU A 143 -7.96 12.46 15.67
C GLU A 143 -7.93 11.59 14.41
N VAL A 144 -7.41 12.14 13.31
CA VAL A 144 -7.20 11.42 12.05
C VAL A 144 -5.76 11.61 11.62
N ASP A 145 -5.04 10.52 11.43
CA ASP A 145 -3.60 10.55 11.18
C ASP A 145 -3.29 10.97 9.73
N VAL A 146 -3.91 10.34 8.72
CA VAL A 146 -3.59 10.59 7.29
C VAL A 146 -4.83 10.69 6.41
N LEU A 147 -4.83 11.63 5.45
CA LEU A 147 -5.82 11.69 4.36
C LEU A 147 -5.15 11.54 2.98
N ALA A 148 -5.67 10.61 2.17
CA ALA A 148 -5.24 10.35 0.80
C ALA A 148 -6.44 10.28 -0.15
N ALA A 149 -6.22 10.34 -1.46
CA ALA A 149 -7.27 10.11 -2.45
C ALA A 149 -6.72 9.48 -3.73
N SER A 150 -7.59 8.88 -4.54
CA SER A 150 -7.27 8.47 -5.91
C SER A 150 -8.01 9.36 -6.92
N ASP A 151 -7.33 9.74 -8.01
CA ASP A 151 -7.87 10.49 -9.15
C ASP A 151 -8.19 9.58 -10.35
N ARG A 152 -8.30 8.27 -10.12
CA ARG A 152 -8.77 7.32 -11.14
C ARG A 152 -10.28 7.49 -11.37
N PHE A 153 -10.84 6.76 -12.34
CA PHE A 153 -12.20 6.95 -12.89
C PHE A 153 -13.32 7.18 -11.86
N VAL A 154 -13.12 6.72 -10.62
CA VAL A 154 -13.92 7.10 -9.45
C VAL A 154 -13.02 7.78 -8.40
N TYR A 155 -13.36 9.01 -8.04
CA TYR A 155 -12.72 9.72 -6.93
C TYR A 155 -13.12 9.03 -5.62
N HIS A 156 -12.12 8.70 -4.80
CA HIS A 156 -12.34 8.20 -3.44
C HIS A 156 -11.36 8.85 -2.50
N ARG A 157 -11.87 9.38 -1.38
CA ARG A 157 -11.05 9.90 -0.28
C ARG A 157 -10.86 8.83 0.80
N TRP A 158 -9.62 8.62 1.18
CA TRP A 158 -9.17 7.66 2.18
C TRP A 158 -8.77 8.39 3.45
N GLN A 159 -9.37 8.00 4.57
CA GLN A 159 -8.93 8.33 5.92
C GLN A 159 -8.22 7.12 6.51
N ILE A 160 -7.02 7.32 7.05
CA ILE A 160 -6.23 6.26 7.66
C ILE A 160 -5.98 6.60 9.13
N GLN A 161 -6.35 5.67 10.01
CA GLN A 161 -6.07 5.72 11.44
C GLN A 161 -5.07 4.64 11.81
N CYS A 162 -3.98 5.05 12.47
CA CYS A 162 -2.94 4.19 12.98
C CYS A 162 -3.13 3.97 14.48
N LYS A 163 -3.02 2.71 14.95
CA LYS A 163 -3.09 2.39 16.38
C LYS A 163 -2.05 1.34 16.76
N ASN A 164 -1.05 1.74 17.52
CA ASN A 164 -0.08 0.80 18.08
C ASN A 164 -0.57 0.27 19.44
N THR A 165 -1.43 -0.75 19.40
CA THR A 165 -2.02 -1.42 20.58
C THR A 165 -2.16 -2.91 20.33
N LYS A 166 -2.24 -3.72 21.40
CA LYS A 166 -2.38 -5.19 21.27
C LYS A 166 -3.71 -5.61 20.68
N ARG A 167 -4.80 -4.91 21.01
CA ARG A 167 -6.14 -5.17 20.48
C ARG A 167 -6.85 -3.86 20.13
N VAL A 168 -7.61 -3.90 19.04
CA VAL A 168 -8.47 -2.80 18.60
C VAL A 168 -9.93 -3.24 18.65
N ASP A 169 -10.74 -2.48 19.39
CA ASP A 169 -12.16 -2.74 19.62
C ASP A 169 -13.09 -1.83 18.81
N VAL A 170 -14.39 -2.15 18.86
CA VAL A 170 -15.48 -1.45 18.14
C VAL A 170 -15.46 0.06 18.34
N GLU A 171 -15.12 0.55 19.54
CA GLU A 171 -15.11 1.99 19.86
C GLU A 171 -14.19 2.78 18.91
N VAL A 172 -13.02 2.22 18.59
CA VAL A 172 -12.06 2.87 17.67
C VAL A 172 -12.69 2.96 16.29
N LEU A 173 -13.27 1.87 15.79
CA LEU A 173 -13.91 1.84 14.49
C LEU A 173 -15.09 2.80 14.40
N ALA A 174 -15.96 2.81 15.41
CA ALA A 174 -17.13 3.67 15.46
C ALA A 174 -16.75 5.16 15.48
N LYS A 175 -15.71 5.52 16.23
CA LYS A 175 -15.14 6.86 16.22
C LYS A 175 -14.68 7.26 14.82
N GLU A 176 -13.91 6.41 14.14
CA GLU A 176 -13.38 6.71 12.80
C GLU A 176 -14.49 6.80 11.74
N VAL A 177 -15.50 5.94 11.82
CA VAL A 177 -16.70 6.02 10.97
C VAL A 177 -17.44 7.35 11.21
N GLY A 178 -17.62 7.76 12.46
CA GLY A 178 -18.20 9.07 12.78
C GLY A 178 -17.40 10.24 12.22
N MET A 179 -16.08 10.13 12.18
CA MET A 179 -15.21 11.17 11.61
C MET A 179 -15.35 11.35 10.10
N THR A 180 -15.90 10.35 9.38
CA THR A 180 -16.13 10.47 7.94
C THR A 180 -17.11 11.58 7.56
N PHE A 181 -18.06 11.93 8.44
CA PHE A 181 -18.98 13.04 8.21
C PHE A 181 -18.27 14.40 8.19
N VAL A 182 -17.13 14.50 8.87
CA VAL A 182 -16.31 15.72 8.95
C VAL A 182 -15.20 15.71 7.89
N THR A 183 -14.60 14.54 7.62
CA THR A 183 -13.48 14.42 6.67
C THR A 183 -13.95 14.26 5.22
N GLY A 184 -15.20 13.83 5.01
CA GLY A 184 -15.75 13.53 3.69
C GLY A 184 -15.07 12.31 3.04
N SER A 185 -14.60 11.37 3.86
CA SER A 185 -13.91 10.17 3.39
C SER A 185 -14.88 9.08 2.95
N ASP A 186 -14.56 8.38 1.87
CA ASP A 186 -15.31 7.24 1.33
C ASP A 186 -14.72 5.91 1.82
N VAL A 187 -13.42 5.89 2.12
CA VAL A 187 -12.68 4.72 2.61
C VAL A 187 -12.08 5.04 3.97
N VAL A 188 -12.31 4.15 4.94
CA VAL A 188 -11.74 4.22 6.29
C VAL A 188 -10.80 3.04 6.47
N MET A 189 -9.51 3.32 6.58
CA MET A 189 -8.49 2.32 6.81
C MET A 189 -7.98 2.42 8.24
N ILE A 190 -7.91 1.30 8.94
CA ILE A 190 -7.36 1.22 10.29
C ILE A 190 -6.17 0.28 10.26
N VAL A 191 -5.03 0.73 10.77
CA VAL A 191 -3.76 -0.02 10.79
C VAL A 191 -3.34 -0.23 12.24
N THR A 192 -3.10 -1.48 12.64
CA THR A 192 -2.64 -1.83 13.98
C THR A 192 -1.51 -2.85 13.98
N THR A 193 -0.59 -2.73 14.94
CA THR A 193 0.48 -3.70 15.21
C THR A 193 0.01 -4.91 16.03
N GLY A 194 -1.21 -4.86 16.55
CA GLY A 194 -1.90 -5.98 17.21
C GLY A 194 -2.98 -6.58 16.31
N GLU A 195 -4.06 -7.04 16.93
CA GLU A 195 -5.18 -7.72 16.25
C GLU A 195 -6.48 -6.93 16.44
N PHE A 196 -7.41 -7.06 15.49
CA PHE A 196 -8.79 -6.60 15.70
C PHE A 196 -9.60 -7.65 16.45
N THR A 197 -10.48 -7.22 17.35
CA THR A 197 -11.42 -8.15 17.98
C THR A 197 -12.50 -8.61 17.00
N ARG A 198 -13.11 -9.77 17.28
CA ARG A 198 -14.19 -10.32 16.44
C ARG A 198 -15.34 -9.32 16.29
N ASP A 199 -15.68 -8.62 17.36
CA ASP A 199 -16.74 -7.62 17.38
C ASP A 199 -16.36 -6.41 16.50
N ALA A 200 -15.08 -6.01 16.49
CA ALA A 200 -14.58 -4.96 15.60
C ALA A 200 -14.73 -5.37 14.12
N PHE A 201 -14.37 -6.61 13.77
CA PHE A 201 -14.61 -7.12 12.41
C PHE A 201 -16.10 -7.12 12.05
N GLN A 202 -16.96 -7.61 12.93
CA GLN A 202 -18.41 -7.63 12.71
C GLN A 202 -18.98 -6.22 12.53
N TYR A 203 -18.54 -5.27 13.35
CA TYR A 203 -18.92 -3.87 13.23
C TYR A 203 -18.49 -3.29 11.88
N ALA A 204 -17.24 -3.51 11.45
CA ALA A 204 -16.76 -3.04 10.16
C ALA A 204 -17.57 -3.61 8.99
N TYR A 205 -17.84 -4.92 9.01
CA TYR A 205 -18.67 -5.56 7.98
C TYR A 205 -20.08 -5.00 7.97
N ARG A 206 -20.70 -4.83 9.14
CA ARG A 206 -22.03 -4.24 9.24
C ARG A 206 -22.05 -2.82 8.70
N MET A 207 -21.05 -2.01 9.02
CA MET A 207 -20.96 -0.65 8.52
C MET A 207 -20.78 -0.61 7.01
N MET A 208 -19.96 -1.50 6.46
CA MET A 208 -19.85 -1.63 5.01
C MET A 208 -21.19 -2.06 4.41
N GLU A 209 -21.90 -3.03 4.96
CA GLU A 209 -23.20 -3.50 4.46
C GLU A 209 -24.26 -2.39 4.40
N VAL A 210 -24.39 -1.59 5.46
CA VAL A 210 -25.49 -0.61 5.60
C VAL A 210 -25.12 0.80 5.13
N SER A 211 -23.89 1.03 4.69
CA SER A 211 -23.42 2.36 4.29
C SER A 211 -22.54 2.31 3.03
N ARG A 212 -22.23 3.50 2.50
CA ARG A 212 -21.32 3.67 1.37
C ARG A 212 -19.84 3.56 1.76
N TYR A 213 -19.52 3.50 3.04
CA TYR A 213 -18.13 3.49 3.49
C TYR A 213 -17.49 2.13 3.23
N TYR A 214 -16.26 2.16 2.75
CA TYR A 214 -15.43 0.97 2.63
C TYR A 214 -14.41 0.94 3.76
N MET A 215 -14.41 -0.12 4.58
CA MET A 215 -13.51 -0.25 5.72
C MET A 215 -12.39 -1.25 5.43
N VAL A 216 -11.14 -0.82 5.66
CA VAL A 216 -9.94 -1.63 5.43
C VAL A 216 -9.18 -1.81 6.75
N LEU A 217 -9.16 -3.04 7.29
CA LEU A 217 -8.61 -3.32 8.63
C LEU A 217 -7.25 -4.03 8.57
N ILE A 218 -6.12 -3.32 8.51
CA ILE A 218 -4.77 -3.92 8.46
C ILE A 218 -4.27 -4.23 9.87
N GLN A 219 -3.95 -5.49 10.14
CA GLN A 219 -3.46 -5.96 11.44
C GLN A 219 -2.05 -6.56 11.34
N LYS A 220 -1.54 -7.10 12.45
CA LYS A 220 -0.17 -7.59 12.56
C LYS A 220 0.24 -8.54 11.43
N GLU A 221 -0.57 -9.53 11.08
CA GLU A 221 -0.21 -10.52 10.06
C GLU A 221 -0.06 -9.88 8.68
N ASP A 222 -0.91 -8.88 8.37
CA ASP A 222 -0.80 -8.11 7.13
C ASP A 222 0.48 -7.26 7.12
N ILE A 223 0.81 -6.62 8.26
CA ILE A 223 2.04 -5.84 8.40
C ILE A 223 3.26 -6.74 8.22
N ASP A 224 3.28 -7.92 8.85
CA ASP A 224 4.38 -8.87 8.73
C ASP A 224 4.55 -9.36 7.28
N ALA A 225 3.45 -9.59 6.55
CA ALA A 225 3.51 -9.91 5.12
C ALA A 225 4.07 -8.74 4.28
N ILE A 226 3.74 -7.49 4.61
CA ILE A 226 4.27 -6.29 3.94
C ILE A 226 5.75 -6.07 4.28
N LYS A 227 6.18 -6.42 5.50
CA LYS A 227 7.59 -6.39 5.93
C LYS A 227 8.43 -7.37 5.11
N GLN A 228 7.90 -8.56 4.83
CA GLN A 228 8.58 -9.58 4.03
C GLN A 228 8.64 -9.19 2.54
N ASP A 229 7.54 -8.69 1.97
CA ASP A 229 7.49 -8.17 0.61
C ASP A 229 6.53 -6.96 0.56
N ARG A 230 7.11 -5.79 0.29
CA ARG A 230 6.38 -4.50 0.22
C ARG A 230 5.21 -4.54 -0.76
N THR A 231 5.26 -5.38 -1.79
CA THR A 231 4.20 -5.49 -2.80
C THR A 231 2.98 -6.26 -2.32
N ASN A 232 3.07 -6.98 -1.19
CA ASN A 232 1.95 -7.72 -0.61
C ASN A 232 0.78 -6.81 -0.21
N ILE A 233 1.00 -5.52 0.03
CA ILE A 233 -0.09 -4.57 0.30
C ILE A 233 -1.16 -4.60 -0.80
N ILE A 234 -0.75 -4.78 -2.07
CA ILE A 234 -1.68 -4.85 -3.20
C ILE A 234 -2.53 -6.11 -3.11
N LYS A 235 -1.89 -7.27 -2.87
CA LYS A 235 -2.59 -8.55 -2.73
C LYS A 235 -3.59 -8.51 -1.57
N ILE A 236 -3.18 -7.92 -0.44
CA ILE A 236 -4.02 -7.75 0.75
C ILE A 236 -5.25 -6.89 0.43
N LEU A 237 -5.06 -5.74 -0.21
CA LEU A 237 -6.16 -4.83 -0.57
C LEU A 237 -7.09 -5.41 -1.63
N ASP A 238 -6.55 -6.05 -2.67
CA ASP A 238 -7.32 -6.71 -3.73
C ASP A 238 -8.17 -7.85 -3.15
N ARG A 239 -7.58 -8.70 -2.30
CA ARG A 239 -8.29 -9.79 -1.61
C ARG A 239 -9.47 -9.23 -0.81
N ARG A 240 -9.25 -8.19 0.00
CA ARG A 240 -10.32 -7.56 0.80
C ARG A 240 -11.43 -6.96 -0.05
N ALA A 241 -11.07 -6.31 -1.15
CA ALA A 241 -12.05 -5.74 -2.05
C ALA A 241 -12.93 -6.84 -2.65
N ARG A 242 -12.34 -7.96 -3.07
CA ARG A 242 -13.08 -9.13 -3.56
C ARG A 242 -13.99 -9.73 -2.50
N ARG A 243 -13.50 -9.93 -1.27
CA ARG A 243 -14.33 -10.45 -0.16
C ARG A 243 -15.53 -9.55 0.12
N VAL A 244 -15.33 -8.23 0.15
CA VAL A 244 -16.43 -7.28 0.40
C VAL A 244 -17.42 -7.26 -0.76
N PHE A 245 -16.94 -7.32 -2.01
CA PHE A 245 -17.81 -7.47 -3.18
C PHE A 245 -18.64 -8.75 -3.11
N ALA A 246 -18.00 -9.89 -2.84
CA ALA A 246 -18.66 -11.19 -2.71
C ALA A 246 -19.74 -11.18 -1.62
N LYS A 247 -19.48 -10.56 -0.47
CA LYS A 247 -20.47 -10.45 0.60
C LYS A 247 -21.62 -9.51 0.24
N LYS A 248 -21.33 -8.31 -0.27
CA LYS A 248 -22.34 -7.28 -0.53
C LYS A 248 -23.22 -7.57 -1.74
N GLU A 249 -22.57 -7.94 -2.86
CA GLU A 249 -23.25 -8.03 -4.15
C GLU A 249 -23.73 -9.44 -4.45
N LEU A 250 -23.04 -10.46 -3.90
CA LEU A 250 -23.35 -11.87 -4.15
C LEU A 250 -23.94 -12.59 -2.93
N GLY A 251 -23.97 -11.96 -1.75
CA GLY A 251 -24.51 -12.55 -0.52
C GLY A 251 -23.76 -13.78 -0.02
N LEU A 252 -22.49 -13.95 -0.41
CA LEU A 252 -21.69 -15.13 -0.06
C LEU A 252 -21.26 -15.11 1.42
N THR A 253 -21.18 -16.29 2.03
CA THR A 253 -20.67 -16.46 3.39
C THR A 253 -19.14 -16.50 3.41
N ASP A 254 -18.52 -16.34 4.59
CA ASP A 254 -17.06 -16.44 4.73
C ASP A 254 -16.54 -17.81 4.27
N ASP A 255 -17.23 -18.91 4.61
CA ASP A 255 -16.81 -20.26 4.24
C ASP A 255 -16.76 -20.45 2.71
N THR A 256 -17.78 -19.97 1.99
CA THR A 256 -17.81 -20.06 0.51
C THR A 256 -16.74 -19.19 -0.13
N ILE A 257 -16.44 -18.03 0.45
CA ILE A 257 -15.38 -17.14 -0.04
C ILE A 257 -14.01 -17.79 0.20
N ASP A 258 -13.79 -18.42 1.34
CA ASP A 258 -12.54 -19.12 1.66
C ASP A 258 -12.31 -20.31 0.71
N GLU A 259 -13.35 -21.07 0.38
CA GLU A 259 -13.30 -22.14 -0.64
C GLU A 259 -12.90 -21.60 -2.02
N ILE A 260 -13.54 -20.50 -2.47
CA ILE A 260 -13.21 -19.85 -3.75
C ILE A 260 -11.77 -19.32 -3.75
N GLU A 261 -11.31 -18.73 -2.66
CA GLU A 261 -9.92 -18.23 -2.55
C GLU A 261 -8.89 -19.37 -2.58
N ILE A 262 -9.20 -20.53 -1.99
CA ILE A 262 -8.35 -21.72 -2.05
C ILE A 262 -8.29 -22.26 -3.49
N GLU A 263 -9.42 -22.36 -4.17
CA GLU A 263 -9.47 -22.80 -5.57
C GLU A 263 -8.72 -21.83 -6.50
N ASP A 264 -8.94 -20.52 -6.37
CA ASP A 264 -8.25 -19.49 -7.16
C ASP A 264 -6.73 -19.53 -6.96
N ASN A 265 -6.26 -19.71 -5.73
CA ASN A 265 -4.82 -19.84 -5.45
C ASN A 265 -4.24 -21.12 -6.07
N SER A 266 -4.95 -22.24 -6.00
CA SER A 266 -4.52 -23.50 -6.62
C SER A 266 -4.43 -23.40 -8.15
N LEU A 267 -5.37 -22.68 -8.76
CA LEU A 267 -5.40 -22.42 -10.20
C LEU A 267 -4.27 -21.47 -10.60
N ALA A 268 -4.00 -20.42 -9.82
CA ALA A 268 -2.89 -19.50 -10.08
C ALA A 268 -1.54 -20.21 -10.01
N GLU A 269 -1.33 -21.10 -9.03
CA GLU A 269 -0.11 -21.93 -8.93
C GLU A 269 0.02 -22.88 -10.13
N SER A 270 -1.08 -23.49 -10.59
CA SER A 270 -1.05 -24.37 -11.76
C SER A 270 -0.69 -23.63 -13.07
N LEU A 271 -1.12 -22.37 -13.19
CA LEU A 271 -0.83 -21.52 -14.35
C LEU A 271 0.62 -21.03 -14.35
N GLU A 272 1.21 -20.75 -13.18
CA GLU A 272 2.63 -20.39 -13.07
C GLU A 272 3.54 -21.57 -13.46
N VAL A 273 3.17 -22.82 -13.13
CA VAL A 273 3.91 -24.03 -13.54
C VAL A 273 3.83 -24.27 -15.05
N SER A 274 2.68 -23.99 -15.68
CA SER A 274 2.50 -24.18 -17.14
C SER A 274 3.14 -23.09 -18.01
N GLY A 275 3.56 -21.96 -17.43
CA GLY A 275 4.18 -20.85 -18.14
C GLY A 275 5.71 -20.90 -18.20
N GLU A 276 6.33 -21.92 -17.59
CA GLU A 276 7.78 -22.16 -17.60
C GLU A 276 8.24 -23.18 -18.67
N GLU A 277 7.32 -23.70 -19.50
CA GLU A 277 7.64 -24.54 -20.69
C GLU A 277 7.81 -23.72 -21.99
#